data_AF-A0A7X6VHR7-F1
#
_entry.id   AF-A0A7X6VHR7-F1
#
_cell.length_a   1.000
_cell.length_b   1.000
_cell.length_c   1.000
_cell.angle_alpha   90.00
_cell.angle_beta   90.00
_cell.angle_gamma   90.00
#
_symmetry.space_group_name_H-M   'P 1'
#
loop_
_entity.id
_entity.type
_entity.pdbx_description
1 polymer ?
#
loop_
_entity_poly.entity_id
_entity_poly.type
_entity_poly.pdbx_seq_one_letter_code
_entity_poly.pdbx_strand_id
1 'polypeptide(L)'
;MPKPSEFDVNVLPGRRLDRLKIGYDGNISFFTSAGFDLNAITINGYDQYGDDYAIYESSYEWLTGGIAAVSGAKSVGDLRLCGISSGEGTLNLKIGNVVSNGLAFTVNADLELTTLEISLADPLIMCVSNNPETFVNLPKKIRNIMASVSYDRHT
;
A
#
# COMPACT_ATOMS: atom_id res chain seq x y z
N MET A 1 53.99 0.96 -54.81
CA MET A 1 53.56 0.87 -53.38
C MET A 1 52.11 0.43 -53.36
N PRO A 2 51.69 -0.53 -52.51
CA PRO A 2 50.29 -0.87 -52.38
C PRO A 2 49.53 0.30 -51.75
N LYS A 3 48.32 0.58 -52.26
CA LYS A 3 47.42 1.57 -51.66
C LYS A 3 47.06 1.10 -50.25
N PRO A 4 47.09 1.96 -49.22
CA PRO A 4 46.68 1.57 -47.87
C PRO A 4 45.24 1.07 -47.90
N SER A 5 44.96 0.00 -47.16
CA SER A 5 43.59 -0.42 -46.90
C SER A 5 42.92 0.63 -46.00
N GLU A 6 41.84 1.22 -46.50
CA GLU A 6 40.96 2.10 -45.71
C GLU A 6 40.01 1.23 -44.89
N PHE A 7 39.91 1.53 -43.59
CA PHE A 7 38.94 0.92 -42.68
C PHE A 7 37.98 2.02 -42.23
N ASP A 8 36.70 1.85 -42.50
CA ASP A 8 35.67 2.74 -41.99
C ASP A 8 35.39 2.41 -40.51
N VAL A 9 35.60 3.40 -39.64
CA VAL A 9 35.24 3.32 -38.23
C VAL A 9 33.91 4.04 -38.01
N ASN A 10 32.86 3.28 -37.65
CA ASN A 10 31.59 3.87 -37.25
C ASN A 10 31.58 4.14 -35.73
N VAL A 11 31.56 5.41 -35.35
CA VAL A 11 31.48 5.83 -33.93
C VAL A 11 30.01 6.01 -33.56
N LEU A 12 29.53 5.18 -32.64
CA LEU A 12 28.16 5.27 -32.14
C LEU A 12 28.01 6.40 -31.09
N PRO A 13 26.82 7.02 -30.98
CA PRO A 13 26.51 7.95 -29.91
C PRO A 13 26.76 7.38 -28.50
N GLY A 14 27.01 8.27 -27.53
CA GLY A 14 27.11 7.88 -26.12
C GLY A 14 25.80 7.26 -25.61
N ARG A 15 25.91 6.24 -24.74
CA ARG A 15 24.76 5.57 -24.11
C ARG A 15 23.96 6.57 -23.26
N ARG A 16 22.63 6.52 -23.35
CA ARG A 16 21.71 7.33 -22.53
C ARG A 16 20.49 6.50 -22.18
N LEU A 17 19.80 6.83 -21.09
CA LEU A 17 18.50 6.24 -20.77
C LEU A 17 17.52 6.55 -21.91
N ASP A 18 16.93 5.50 -22.49
CA ASP A 18 15.99 5.60 -23.61
C ASP A 18 14.63 4.99 -23.24
N ARG A 19 14.64 3.89 -22.46
CA ARG A 19 13.44 3.20 -22.01
C ARG A 19 13.51 2.86 -20.53
N LEU A 20 12.38 2.99 -19.85
CA LEU A 20 12.21 2.63 -18.44
C LEU A 20 11.09 1.59 -18.31
N LYS A 21 11.28 0.59 -17.45
CA LYS A 21 10.28 -0.45 -17.19
C LYS A 21 10.15 -0.69 -15.69
N ILE A 22 8.91 -0.72 -15.21
CA ILE A 22 8.57 -1.18 -13.86
C ILE A 22 7.74 -2.45 -13.93
N GLY A 23 7.91 -3.34 -12.95
CA GLY A 23 7.24 -4.64 -12.92
C GLY A 23 6.90 -5.10 -11.50
N TYR A 24 5.78 -5.81 -11.39
CA TYR A 24 5.31 -6.46 -10.19
C TYR A 24 4.50 -7.69 -10.56
N ASP A 25 4.81 -8.82 -9.91
CA ASP A 25 4.12 -10.08 -10.15
C ASP A 25 2.89 -10.18 -9.22
N GLY A 26 1.84 -9.43 -9.56
CA GLY A 26 0.58 -9.45 -8.83
C GLY A 26 -0.27 -8.19 -9.03
N ASN A 27 -1.36 -8.13 -8.28
CA ASN A 27 -2.21 -6.94 -8.21
C ASN A 27 -1.74 -6.03 -7.07
N ILE A 28 -1.63 -4.73 -7.34
CA ILE A 28 -1.37 -3.74 -6.30
C ILE A 28 -2.72 -3.31 -5.72
N SER A 29 -3.03 -3.77 -4.51
CA SER A 29 -4.26 -3.39 -3.80
C SER A 29 -3.97 -3.22 -2.32
N PHE A 30 -4.38 -2.09 -1.74
CA PHE A 30 -4.10 -1.75 -0.35
C PHE A 30 -5.18 -0.84 0.22
N PHE A 31 -5.25 -0.73 1.55
CA PHE A 31 -6.15 0.19 2.23
C PHE A 31 -5.51 1.57 2.42
N THR A 32 -6.32 2.63 2.52
CA THR A 32 -5.86 4.01 2.77
C THR A 32 -4.93 4.10 3.99
N SER A 33 -5.20 3.36 5.07
CA SER A 33 -4.37 3.33 6.27
C SER A 33 -3.09 2.47 6.17
N ALA A 34 -3.02 1.53 5.24
CA ALA A 34 -1.96 0.52 5.18
C ALA A 34 -0.83 0.89 4.21
N GLY A 35 -1.17 1.46 3.05
CA GLY A 35 -0.22 1.67 1.96
C GLY A 35 0.28 0.38 1.30
N PHE A 36 1.18 0.53 0.33
CA PHE A 36 1.83 -0.57 -0.38
C PHE A 36 3.35 -0.40 -0.38
N ASP A 37 4.07 -1.51 -0.24
CA ASP A 37 5.54 -1.53 -0.26
C ASP A 37 6.09 -1.49 -1.69
N LEU A 38 6.63 -0.34 -2.09
CA LEU A 38 7.21 -0.16 -3.43
C LEU A 38 8.61 -0.78 -3.55
N ASN A 39 9.21 -1.29 -2.47
CA ASN A 39 10.44 -2.04 -2.57
C ASN A 39 10.25 -3.34 -3.38
N ALA A 40 9.03 -3.89 -3.37
CA ALA A 40 8.65 -5.07 -4.16
C ALA A 40 8.58 -4.81 -5.68
N ILE A 41 8.60 -3.55 -6.12
CA ILE A 41 8.62 -3.20 -7.55
C ILE A 41 10.03 -3.37 -8.11
N THR A 42 10.13 -4.10 -9.22
CA THR A 42 11.34 -4.18 -10.03
C THR A 42 11.42 -2.96 -10.96
N ILE A 43 12.59 -2.34 -11.07
CA ILE A 43 12.82 -1.13 -11.87
C ILE A 43 14.04 -1.38 -12.76
N ASN A 44 13.85 -1.29 -14.08
CA ASN A 44 14.92 -1.51 -15.06
C ASN A 44 14.98 -0.33 -16.04
N GLY A 45 16.20 0.18 -16.26
CA GLY A 45 16.50 1.18 -17.29
C GLY A 45 17.23 0.52 -18.45
N TYR A 46 16.93 0.96 -19.67
CA TYR A 46 17.57 0.51 -20.90
C TYR A 46 18.06 1.70 -21.71
N ASP A 47 19.18 1.52 -22.39
CA ASP A 47 19.70 2.52 -23.31
C ASP A 47 19.08 2.44 -24.71
N GLN A 48 19.52 3.32 -25.61
CA GLN A 48 19.03 3.38 -26.99
C GLN A 48 19.38 2.14 -27.84
N TYR A 49 20.29 1.29 -27.36
CA TYR A 49 20.70 0.05 -28.01
C TYR A 49 19.96 -1.17 -27.44
N GLY A 50 19.20 -0.98 -26.36
CA GLY A 50 18.43 -2.01 -25.68
C GLY A 50 19.16 -2.68 -24.52
N ASP A 51 20.39 -2.26 -24.22
CA ASP A 51 21.20 -2.79 -23.13
C ASP A 51 20.83 -2.16 -21.79
N ASP A 52 21.11 -2.86 -20.69
CA ASP A 52 20.87 -2.37 -19.34
C ASP A 52 21.61 -1.05 -19.10
N TYR A 53 20.89 -0.07 -18.56
CA TYR A 53 21.39 1.26 -18.25
C TYR A 53 21.23 1.55 -16.77
N ALA A 54 22.32 1.96 -16.12
CA ALA A 54 22.32 2.28 -14.70
C ALA A 54 21.41 3.48 -14.41
N ILE A 55 20.51 3.30 -13.45
CA ILE A 55 19.58 4.33 -12.96
C ILE A 55 19.75 4.48 -11.45
N TYR A 56 19.55 5.71 -10.96
CA TYR A 56 19.79 6.04 -9.56
C TYR A 56 18.52 6.57 -8.90
N GLU A 57 18.26 6.14 -7.68
CA GLU A 57 17.08 6.53 -6.91
C GLU A 57 16.89 8.05 -6.80
N SER A 58 17.98 8.81 -6.70
CA SER A 58 17.94 10.28 -6.63
C SER A 58 17.28 10.96 -7.83
N SER A 59 17.03 10.22 -8.91
CA SER A 59 16.38 10.70 -10.14
C SER A 59 14.93 10.22 -10.30
N TYR A 60 14.41 9.48 -9.32
CA TYR A 60 13.08 8.87 -9.39
C TYR A 60 11.98 9.90 -9.14
N GLU A 61 11.08 10.04 -10.10
CA GLU A 61 9.83 10.79 -9.97
C GLU A 61 8.65 9.80 -10.12
N TRP A 62 7.99 9.48 -9.02
CA TRP A 62 6.81 8.61 -9.05
C TRP A 62 5.56 9.40 -9.43
N LEU A 63 4.83 8.89 -10.42
CA LEU A 63 3.57 9.45 -10.89
C LEU A 63 2.44 8.51 -10.47
N THR A 64 1.47 9.03 -9.71
CA THR A 64 0.44 8.21 -9.04
C THR A 64 -1.00 8.56 -9.46
N GLY A 65 -1.19 9.57 -10.30
CA GLY A 65 -2.53 10.05 -10.69
C GLY A 65 -3.28 10.83 -9.60
N GLY A 66 -2.65 11.09 -8.45
CA GLY A 66 -3.19 11.99 -7.41
C GLY A 66 -4.02 11.34 -6.31
N ILE A 67 -4.40 10.06 -6.44
CA ILE A 67 -5.13 9.33 -5.38
C ILE A 67 -4.21 8.66 -4.34
N ALA A 68 -2.91 8.70 -4.59
CA ALA A 68 -1.87 8.18 -3.71
C ALA A 68 -0.61 9.06 -3.78
N ALA A 69 0.26 8.98 -2.78
CA ALA A 69 1.56 9.65 -2.77
C ALA A 69 2.66 8.64 -2.42
N VAL A 70 3.88 8.90 -2.90
CA VAL A 70 5.06 8.10 -2.52
C VAL A 70 5.78 8.75 -1.36
N SER A 71 6.23 7.94 -0.40
CA SER A 71 7.05 8.34 0.73
C SER A 71 8.18 7.36 0.96
N GLY A 72 9.19 7.79 1.72
CA GLY A 72 10.37 6.98 2.04
C GLY A 72 11.34 6.84 0.86
N ALA A 73 12.27 5.90 0.99
CA ALA A 73 13.33 5.64 0.02
C ALA A 73 13.62 4.13 -0.10
N LYS A 74 13.89 3.68 -1.32
CA LYS A 74 14.24 2.31 -1.70
C LYS A 74 15.59 1.90 -1.14
N SER A 75 16.57 2.82 -1.12
CA SER A 75 17.92 2.56 -0.55
C SER A 75 17.90 2.18 0.94
N VAL A 76 16.87 2.58 1.69
CA VAL A 76 16.68 2.22 3.10
C VAL A 76 15.57 1.17 3.32
N GLY A 77 14.95 0.69 2.24
CA GLY A 77 13.91 -0.35 2.33
C GLY A 77 12.56 0.15 2.85
N ASP A 78 12.25 1.45 2.78
CA ASP A 78 11.00 2.03 3.30
C ASP A 78 10.20 2.80 2.22
N LEU A 79 10.47 2.55 0.94
CA LEU A 79 9.69 3.15 -0.14
C LEU A 79 8.25 2.64 -0.12
N ARG A 80 7.28 3.56 0.08
CA ARG A 80 5.87 3.24 0.23
C ARG A 80 4.99 4.07 -0.70
N LEU A 81 3.93 3.45 -1.22
CA LEU A 81 2.81 4.11 -1.87
C LEU A 81 1.68 4.24 -0.84
N CYS A 82 1.37 5.46 -0.43
CA CYS A 82 0.37 5.77 0.59
C CYS A 82 -0.92 6.27 -0.05
N GLY A 83 -2.06 5.72 0.36
CA GLY A 83 -3.37 6.12 -0.18
C GLY A 83 -3.77 7.49 0.35
N ILE A 84 -4.26 8.36 -0.54
CA ILE A 84 -4.87 9.66 -0.18
C ILE A 84 -6.40 9.51 -0.18
N SER A 85 -6.94 8.86 -1.20
CA SER A 85 -8.37 8.54 -1.33
C SER A 85 -8.56 7.17 -1.97
N SER A 86 -9.70 6.54 -1.72
CA SER A 86 -10.04 5.28 -2.38
C SER A 86 -10.31 5.48 -3.87
N GLY A 87 -10.01 4.45 -4.67
CA GLY A 87 -10.18 4.47 -6.12
C GLY A 87 -9.10 3.66 -6.85
N GLU A 88 -9.13 3.76 -8.18
CA GLU A 88 -8.15 3.12 -9.05
C GLU A 88 -7.16 4.15 -9.60
N GLY A 89 -5.91 3.73 -9.77
CA GLY A 89 -4.84 4.57 -10.28
C GLY A 89 -3.86 3.80 -11.14
N THR A 90 -2.96 4.54 -11.77
CA THR A 90 -1.82 3.98 -12.50
C THR A 90 -0.54 4.55 -11.93
N LEU A 91 0.36 3.67 -11.53
CA LEU A 91 1.68 4.00 -11.05
C LEU A 91 2.65 3.98 -12.22
N ASN A 92 3.37 5.08 -12.43
CA ASN A 92 4.51 5.15 -13.35
C ASN A 92 5.73 5.67 -12.60
N LEU A 93 6.91 5.33 -13.09
CA LEU A 93 8.16 5.98 -12.73
C LEU A 93 8.60 6.86 -13.90
N LYS A 94 9.13 8.04 -13.58
CA LYS A 94 9.73 8.95 -14.53
C LYS A 94 11.16 9.27 -14.09
N ILE A 95 12.07 9.34 -15.07
CA ILE A 95 13.45 9.79 -14.89
C ILE A 95 13.76 10.75 -16.05
N GLY A 96 13.94 12.04 -15.74
CA GLY A 96 14.10 13.06 -16.77
C GLY A 96 12.89 13.09 -17.71
N ASN A 97 13.07 12.80 -19.00
CA ASN A 97 11.99 12.78 -19.98
C ASN A 97 11.45 11.38 -20.29
N VAL A 98 11.96 10.33 -19.65
CA VAL A 98 11.58 8.94 -19.91
C VAL A 98 10.58 8.49 -18.84
N VAL A 99 9.42 8.02 -19.28
CA VAL A 99 8.35 7.50 -18.41
C VAL A 99 8.21 5.99 -18.64
N SER A 100 8.04 5.22 -17.57
CA SER A 100 7.85 3.78 -17.64
C SER A 100 6.47 3.39 -18.17
N ASN A 101 6.28 2.09 -18.43
CA ASN A 101 4.94 1.50 -18.44
C ASN A 101 4.20 1.78 -17.12
N GLY A 102 2.87 1.71 -17.16
CA GLY A 102 2.01 1.85 -15.98
C GLY A 102 1.75 0.52 -15.29
N LEU A 103 1.70 0.52 -13.96
CA LEU A 103 1.12 -0.55 -13.15
C LEU A 103 -0.20 -0.07 -12.57
N ALA A 104 -1.29 -0.79 -12.84
CA ALA A 104 -2.58 -0.49 -12.24
C ALA A 104 -2.53 -0.78 -10.74
N PHE A 105 -3.19 0.06 -9.94
CA PHE A 105 -3.36 -0.17 -8.52
C PHE A 105 -4.75 0.25 -8.04
N THR A 106 -5.18 -0.32 -6.92
CA THR A 106 -6.44 0.00 -6.24
C THR A 106 -6.17 0.42 -4.80
N VAL A 107 -6.74 1.55 -4.39
CA VAL A 107 -6.79 2.01 -3.00
C VAL A 107 -8.20 1.74 -2.48
N ASN A 108 -8.31 0.89 -1.47
CA ASN A 108 -9.57 0.60 -0.80
C ASN A 108 -9.76 1.57 0.37
N ALA A 109 -11.00 2.01 0.59
CA ALA A 109 -11.34 2.76 1.79
C ALA A 109 -11.17 1.85 3.02
N ASP A 110 -10.66 2.41 4.11
CA ASP A 110 -10.62 1.72 5.39
C ASP A 110 -12.05 1.31 5.81
N LEU A 111 -12.17 0.11 6.37
CA LEU A 111 -13.43 -0.35 6.93
C LEU A 111 -13.59 0.22 8.34
N GLU A 112 -14.63 1.01 8.55
CA GLU A 112 -15.02 1.45 9.89
C GLU A 112 -16.01 0.45 10.50
N LEU A 113 -15.72 -0.02 11.72
CA LEU A 113 -16.68 -0.79 12.50
C LEU A 113 -17.76 0.14 13.02
N THR A 114 -18.94 0.11 12.41
CA THR A 114 -20.07 0.96 12.81
C THR A 114 -20.92 0.34 13.92
N THR A 115 -21.11 -0.98 13.88
CA THR A 115 -21.92 -1.71 14.86
C THR A 115 -21.28 -3.06 15.19
N LEU A 116 -21.26 -3.39 16.47
CA LEU A 116 -20.98 -4.74 16.96
C LEU A 116 -22.22 -5.28 17.65
N GLU A 117 -22.94 -6.20 17.01
CA GLU A 117 -24.07 -6.89 17.62
C GLU A 117 -23.61 -8.15 18.35
N ILE A 118 -23.99 -8.27 19.61
CA ILE A 118 -23.76 -9.48 20.41
C ILE A 118 -25.12 -10.14 20.61
N SER A 119 -25.33 -11.28 19.95
CA SER A 119 -26.50 -12.13 20.17
C SER A 119 -26.14 -13.27 21.11
N LEU A 120 -26.93 -13.45 22.16
CA LEU A 120 -26.78 -14.54 23.11
C LEU A 120 -27.78 -15.63 22.76
N ALA A 121 -27.32 -16.87 22.65
CA ALA A 121 -28.18 -18.02 22.37
C ALA A 121 -29.14 -18.30 23.54
N ASP A 122 -28.74 -17.96 24.75
CA ASP A 122 -29.52 -18.10 25.97
C ASP A 122 -29.85 -16.73 26.57
N PRO A 123 -31.04 -16.57 27.19
CA PRO A 123 -31.39 -15.33 27.88
C PRO A 123 -30.41 -15.04 29.02
N LEU A 124 -30.06 -13.76 29.20
CA LEU A 124 -29.34 -13.32 30.38
C LEU A 124 -30.25 -13.45 31.61
N ILE A 125 -29.97 -14.43 32.46
CA ILE A 125 -30.66 -14.58 33.74
C ILE A 125 -29.98 -13.65 34.76
N MET A 126 -30.68 -12.59 35.15
CA MET A 126 -30.29 -11.74 36.27
C MET A 126 -30.91 -12.26 37.57
N CYS A 127 -30.09 -12.75 38.49
CA CYS A 127 -30.52 -13.07 39.85
C CYS A 127 -30.33 -11.86 40.75
N VAL A 128 -31.43 -11.32 41.31
CA VAL A 128 -31.33 -10.34 42.41
C VAL A 128 -30.90 -11.11 43.65
N SER A 129 -29.64 -10.94 44.04
CA SER A 129 -29.11 -11.43 45.30
C SER A 129 -29.28 -10.32 46.35
N ASN A 130 -29.77 -10.66 47.54
CA ASN A 130 -29.83 -9.74 48.68
C ASN A 130 -28.43 -9.46 49.29
N ASN A 131 -27.38 -10.02 48.68
CA ASN A 131 -25.98 -9.76 48.99
C ASN A 131 -25.50 -8.62 48.07
N PRO A 132 -24.87 -7.55 48.60
CA PRO A 132 -24.45 -6.37 47.82
C PRO A 132 -23.40 -6.65 46.74
N GLU A 133 -22.90 -7.88 46.64
CA GLU A 133 -22.08 -8.36 45.53
C GLU A 133 -22.93 -9.17 44.55
N THR A 134 -23.71 -8.49 43.71
CA THR A 134 -24.42 -9.10 42.60
C THR A 134 -23.43 -9.47 41.49
N PHE A 135 -23.03 -10.74 41.44
CA PHE A 135 -22.23 -11.27 40.35
C PHE A 135 -23.13 -11.64 39.17
N VAL A 136 -23.02 -10.90 38.07
CA VAL A 136 -23.49 -11.37 36.76
C VAL A 136 -22.58 -12.53 36.36
N ASN A 137 -23.12 -13.74 36.24
CA ASN A 137 -22.34 -14.89 35.82
C ASN A 137 -22.14 -14.82 34.29
N LEU A 138 -21.08 -14.12 33.88
CA LEU A 138 -20.76 -13.93 32.48
C LEU A 138 -20.04 -15.17 31.92
N PRO A 139 -20.25 -15.52 30.64
CA PRO A 139 -19.36 -16.46 29.96
C PRO A 139 -17.93 -15.91 30.05
N LYS A 140 -16.95 -16.80 30.31
CA LYS A 140 -15.53 -16.51 30.68
C LYS A 140 -14.77 -15.43 29.87
N LYS A 141 -15.32 -14.94 28.75
CA LYS A 141 -14.74 -13.94 27.85
C LYS A 141 -15.29 -12.52 28.03
N ILE A 142 -16.41 -12.31 28.72
CA ILE A 142 -16.95 -10.96 28.95
C ILE A 142 -16.50 -10.52 30.35
N ARG A 143 -15.63 -9.51 30.42
CA ARG A 143 -15.04 -9.07 31.71
C ARG A 143 -15.81 -7.93 32.38
N ASN A 144 -16.46 -7.05 31.62
CA ASN A 144 -17.15 -5.87 32.15
C ASN A 144 -18.45 -5.60 31.39
N ILE A 145 -19.60 -5.66 32.07
CA ILE A 145 -20.87 -5.05 31.61
C ILE A 145 -21.33 -4.12 32.73
N MET A 146 -21.56 -2.85 32.43
CA MET A 146 -22.31 -1.96 33.34
C MET A 146 -23.80 -2.16 33.08
N ALA A 147 -24.51 -2.71 34.05
CA ALA A 147 -25.98 -2.78 34.05
C ALA A 147 -26.51 -1.91 35.19
N SER A 148 -27.41 -0.98 34.90
CA SER A 148 -28.16 -0.24 35.91
C SER A 148 -29.61 -0.75 35.95
N VAL A 149 -30.12 -0.97 37.15
CA VAL A 149 -31.53 -1.31 37.38
C VAL A 149 -32.14 -0.19 38.21
N SER A 150 -33.20 0.43 37.69
CA SER A 150 -34.03 1.38 38.42
C SER A 150 -35.34 0.70 38.80
N TYR A 151 -35.80 0.87 40.03
CA TYR A 151 -37.12 0.41 40.47
C TYR A 151 -37.95 1.58 40.96
N ASP A 152 -39.23 1.60 40.60
CA ASP A 152 -40.20 2.58 41.07
C ASP A 152 -40.96 1.99 42.26
N ARG A 153 -40.83 2.60 43.45
CA ARG A 153 -41.56 2.14 44.64
C ARG A 153 -42.96 2.72 44.59
N HIS A 154 -43.94 1.91 44.20
CA HIS A 154 -45.33 2.21 44.53
C HIS A 154 -45.58 1.88 46.00
N THR A 155 -45.78 2.94 46.79
CA THR A 155 -46.25 2.90 48.19
C THR A 155 -47.70 2.47 48.28
#